data_AF-A0A2V5MWJ5-F1
#
_entry.id   AF-A0A2V5MWJ5-F1
#
_cell.length_a   1.000
_cell.length_b   1.000
_cell.length_c   1.000
_cell.angle_alpha   90.00
_cell.angle_beta   90.00
_cell.angle_gamma   90.00
#
_symmetry.space_group_name_H-M   'P 1'
#
loop_
_entity.id
_entity.type
_entity.pdbx_description
1 polymer ?
#
loop_
_entity_poly.entity_id
_entity_poly.type
_entity_poly.pdbx_seq_one_letter_code
_entity_poly.pdbx_strand_id
1 'polypeptide(L)'
;MDYVQLTNRVTIAAGQTSTNITVTPIDDSIPELTETVVLTIKGSGGYSVGFPLSATVAIVDNETPQLRISSLSTNIYQGNSNDYAALQIQRWGDTNTTLTLDAGSFAMGGTAVSNVDYYLANLPLTINAGVVNYSNVLIKPIDSSTAVGNKSIQLTNLAGTGYTVTNNTATSTLTLNSVPPGTVLYSDNFEFDPSGTNWDVFFGTLSGGADDYTVVFGYDYTSGSVGNLSTIPPAPHSTTGDTKGLYMTVNKNDGVGVSAVSGSELRTNPGRSRPIQERNRALRHQPLRHQDQLDPQLRGGYWHAQVRLGWVVLQSRGRRIHYP
;
A
#
# COMPACT_ATOMS: atom_id res chain seq x y z
N MET A 1 11.77 -26.33 -33.88
CA MET A 1 11.20 -27.53 -34.53
C MET A 1 11.77 -28.66 -33.73
N ASP A 2 10.91 -29.29 -32.95
CA ASP A 2 11.35 -29.81 -31.64
C ASP A 2 11.42 -31.35 -31.68
N TYR A 3 10.89 -31.94 -32.75
CA TYR A 3 11.01 -33.36 -33.07
C TYR A 3 11.02 -33.61 -34.57
N VAL A 4 11.60 -34.73 -34.97
CA VAL A 4 11.64 -35.21 -36.36
C VAL A 4 10.22 -35.49 -36.85
N GLN A 5 9.86 -34.98 -38.03
CA GLN A 5 8.53 -35.15 -38.60
C GLN A 5 8.16 -36.64 -38.76
N LEU A 6 6.99 -37.02 -38.24
CA LEU A 6 6.44 -38.37 -38.36
C LEU A 6 5.82 -38.64 -39.74
N THR A 7 5.81 -39.89 -40.16
CA THR A 7 5.37 -40.31 -41.51
C THR A 7 3.85 -40.38 -41.72
N ASN A 8 3.03 -39.89 -40.77
CA ASN A 8 1.56 -39.88 -40.81
C ASN A 8 0.87 -41.24 -41.13
N ARG A 9 1.64 -42.34 -41.14
CA ARG A 9 1.20 -43.70 -41.44
C ARG A 9 2.03 -44.68 -40.64
N VAL A 10 1.40 -45.72 -40.14
CA VAL A 10 2.05 -46.82 -39.43
C VAL A 10 1.41 -48.13 -39.87
N THR A 11 2.21 -49.19 -40.01
CA THR A 11 1.74 -50.51 -40.45
C THR A 11 1.85 -51.48 -39.27
N ILE A 12 0.74 -52.15 -38.94
CA ILE A 12 0.74 -53.32 -38.06
C ILE A 12 0.80 -54.54 -38.98
N ALA A 13 1.88 -55.32 -38.89
CA ALA A 13 2.08 -56.49 -39.74
C ALA A 13 1.04 -57.59 -39.42
N ALA A 14 0.76 -58.46 -40.41
CA ALA A 14 -0.15 -59.58 -40.22
C ALA A 14 0.28 -60.47 -39.05
N GLY A 15 -0.67 -60.82 -38.18
CA GLY A 15 -0.42 -61.59 -36.96
C GLY A 15 0.13 -60.78 -35.78
N GLN A 16 0.38 -59.47 -35.93
CA GLN A 16 0.76 -58.58 -34.84
C GLN A 16 -0.46 -57.83 -34.29
N THR A 17 -0.44 -57.54 -32.99
CA THR A 17 -1.49 -56.76 -32.30
C THR A 17 -1.06 -55.34 -31.97
N SER A 18 0.21 -55.00 -32.16
CA SER A 18 0.78 -53.69 -31.81
C SER A 18 1.97 -53.33 -32.69
N THR A 19 2.27 -52.03 -32.75
CA THR A 19 3.49 -51.47 -33.35
C THR A 19 3.90 -50.22 -32.58
N ASN A 20 5.17 -49.84 -32.67
CA ASN A 20 5.67 -48.62 -32.04
C ASN A 20 5.64 -47.45 -33.02
N ILE A 21 5.42 -46.24 -32.49
CA ILE A 21 5.67 -44.97 -33.17
C ILE A 21 6.75 -44.27 -32.36
N THR A 22 7.91 -44.04 -32.97
CA THR A 22 9.03 -43.35 -32.33
C THR A 22 8.93 -41.86 -32.59
N VAL A 23 8.85 -41.07 -31.51
CA VAL A 23 9.04 -39.61 -31.55
C VAL A 23 10.50 -39.35 -31.18
N THR A 24 11.26 -38.74 -32.10
CA THR A 24 12.67 -38.40 -31.88
C THR A 24 12.79 -36.89 -31.70
N PRO A 25 13.08 -36.39 -30.48
CA PRO A 25 13.36 -34.98 -30.27
C PRO A 25 14.53 -34.50 -31.13
N ILE A 26 14.53 -33.22 -31.48
CA ILE A 26 15.66 -32.55 -32.11
C ILE A 26 16.37 -31.76 -31.01
N ASP A 27 17.58 -32.20 -30.67
CA ASP A 27 18.44 -31.53 -29.69
C ASP A 27 19.02 -30.26 -30.32
N ASP A 28 18.94 -29.14 -29.60
CA ASP A 28 19.56 -27.88 -30.02
C ASP A 28 20.34 -27.19 -28.87
N SER A 29 20.44 -25.87 -28.87
CA SER A 29 21.23 -25.13 -27.86
C SER A 29 20.44 -24.03 -27.17
N ILE A 30 19.14 -23.98 -27.39
CA ILE A 30 18.23 -22.97 -26.87
C ILE A 30 17.52 -23.59 -25.67
N PRO A 31 17.65 -23.03 -24.45
CA PRO A 31 16.87 -23.50 -23.32
C PRO A 31 15.39 -23.22 -23.52
N GLU A 32 14.57 -24.27 -23.52
CA GLU A 32 13.12 -24.22 -23.71
C GLU A 32 12.36 -24.70 -22.46
N LEU A 33 11.03 -24.57 -22.49
CA LEU A 33 10.17 -25.20 -21.47
C LEU A 33 9.76 -26.58 -21.97
N THR A 34 9.29 -27.45 -21.07
CA THR A 34 8.75 -28.75 -21.47
C THR A 34 7.62 -28.60 -22.48
N GLU A 35 7.78 -29.23 -23.62
CA GLU A 35 6.81 -29.26 -24.70
C GLU A 35 6.08 -30.59 -24.75
N THR A 36 4.95 -30.65 -25.47
CA THR A 36 4.17 -31.89 -25.58
C THR A 36 3.85 -32.23 -27.03
N VAL A 37 4.06 -33.48 -27.40
CA VAL A 37 3.61 -34.04 -28.67
C VAL A 37 2.38 -34.89 -28.41
N VAL A 38 1.28 -34.57 -29.09
CA VAL A 38 0.02 -35.31 -29.01
C VAL A 38 -0.21 -36.05 -30.33
N LEU A 39 -0.19 -37.38 -30.27
CA LEU A 39 -0.53 -38.24 -31.39
C LEU A 39 -1.98 -38.68 -31.26
N THR A 40 -2.74 -38.56 -32.36
CA THR A 40 -4.15 -38.97 -32.42
C THR A 40 -4.34 -39.94 -33.58
N ILE A 41 -4.90 -41.13 -33.32
CA ILE A 41 -5.21 -42.10 -34.36
C ILE A 41 -6.50 -41.66 -35.06
N LYS A 42 -6.43 -41.54 -36.39
CA LYS A 42 -7.60 -41.26 -37.23
C LYS A 42 -8.18 -42.57 -37.75
N GLY A 43 -9.49 -42.75 -37.64
CA GLY A 43 -10.17 -43.91 -38.21
C GLY A 43 -10.03 -43.96 -39.74
N SER A 44 -10.07 -45.18 -40.28
CA SER A 44 -10.13 -45.41 -41.73
C SER A 44 -11.11 -46.53 -42.03
N GLY A 45 -11.54 -46.67 -43.29
CA GLY A 45 -12.53 -47.67 -43.70
C GLY A 45 -12.15 -49.14 -43.44
N GLY A 46 -10.93 -49.43 -42.96
CA GLY A 46 -10.45 -50.77 -42.64
C GLY A 46 -10.37 -51.11 -41.15
N TYR A 47 -10.65 -50.17 -40.22
CA TYR A 47 -10.63 -50.44 -38.77
C TYR A 47 -11.41 -49.39 -37.97
N SER A 48 -11.98 -49.82 -36.84
CA SER A 48 -12.52 -48.91 -35.83
C SER A 48 -11.44 -48.49 -34.83
N VAL A 49 -11.43 -47.21 -34.43
CA VAL A 49 -10.52 -46.70 -33.40
C VAL A 49 -11.17 -46.86 -32.03
N GLY A 50 -10.48 -47.53 -31.11
CA GLY A 50 -10.91 -47.70 -29.72
C GLY A 50 -10.43 -46.56 -28.81
N PHE A 51 -10.83 -46.61 -27.52
CA PHE A 51 -10.36 -45.69 -26.48
C PHE A 51 -9.19 -46.31 -25.69
N PRO A 52 -8.13 -45.54 -25.35
CA PRO A 52 -7.87 -44.16 -25.75
C PRO A 52 -7.40 -44.06 -27.21
N LEU A 53 -7.81 -42.99 -27.92
CA LEU A 53 -7.45 -42.77 -29.33
C LEU A 53 -6.25 -41.81 -29.52
N SER A 54 -5.71 -41.30 -28.41
CA SER A 54 -4.55 -40.41 -28.42
C SER A 54 -3.53 -40.81 -27.36
N ALA A 55 -2.28 -40.44 -27.63
CA ALA A 55 -1.16 -40.56 -26.72
C ALA A 55 -0.41 -39.23 -26.67
N THR A 56 0.05 -38.85 -25.48
CA THR A 56 0.85 -37.65 -25.27
C THR A 56 2.23 -38.04 -24.77
N VAL A 57 3.27 -37.46 -25.35
CA VAL A 57 4.64 -37.54 -24.84
C VAL A 57 5.14 -36.13 -24.54
N ALA A 58 5.94 -35.99 -23.49
CA ALA A 58 6.60 -34.73 -23.16
C ALA A 58 8.03 -34.75 -23.72
N ILE A 59 8.46 -33.62 -24.29
CA ILE A 59 9.84 -33.35 -24.65
C ILE A 59 10.40 -32.46 -23.55
N VAL A 60 11.35 -32.99 -22.80
CA VAL A 60 12.08 -32.26 -21.76
C VAL A 60 13.41 -31.80 -22.32
N ASP A 61 13.76 -30.57 -22.02
CA ASP A 61 14.98 -29.92 -22.49
C ASP A 61 16.19 -30.35 -21.65
N ASN A 62 17.37 -30.38 -22.27
CA ASN A 62 18.63 -30.79 -21.64
C ASN A 62 19.67 -29.66 -21.55
N GLU A 63 19.31 -28.45 -21.95
CA GLU A 63 20.22 -27.32 -21.96
C GLU A 63 20.44 -26.84 -20.53
N THR A 64 21.57 -26.19 -20.30
CA THR A 64 21.92 -25.65 -18.99
C THR A 64 20.76 -24.78 -18.47
N PRO A 65 20.29 -25.00 -17.22
CA PRO A 65 19.18 -24.25 -16.67
C PRO A 65 19.36 -22.75 -16.86
N GLN A 66 18.34 -22.07 -17.36
CA GLN A 66 18.35 -20.62 -17.55
C GLN A 66 17.32 -19.97 -16.64
N LEU A 67 17.79 -19.13 -15.71
CA LEU A 67 16.94 -18.41 -14.77
C LEU A 67 16.58 -17.02 -15.30
N ARG A 68 15.30 -16.67 -15.18
CA ARG A 68 14.75 -15.36 -15.55
C ARG A 68 14.03 -14.78 -14.36
N ILE A 69 14.28 -13.51 -14.03
CA ILE A 69 13.44 -12.84 -13.03
C ILE A 69 12.10 -12.52 -13.70
N SER A 70 11.03 -13.09 -13.18
CA SER A 70 9.67 -12.80 -13.67
C SER A 70 9.08 -11.59 -12.94
N SER A 71 9.33 -11.43 -11.64
CA SER A 71 8.96 -10.23 -10.88
C SER A 71 9.73 -10.06 -9.58
N LEU A 72 9.72 -8.84 -9.07
CA LEU A 72 10.08 -8.49 -7.70
C LEU A 72 8.96 -7.58 -7.17
N SER A 73 8.56 -7.72 -5.90
CA SER A 73 7.58 -6.79 -5.32
C SER A 73 8.03 -5.35 -5.51
N THR A 74 7.16 -4.51 -6.06
CA THR A 74 7.56 -3.18 -6.55
C THR A 74 7.74 -2.14 -5.45
N ASN A 75 7.18 -2.37 -4.25
CA ASN A 75 7.26 -1.47 -3.12
C ASN A 75 7.39 -2.25 -1.82
N ILE A 76 8.18 -1.70 -0.89
CA ILE A 76 8.26 -2.10 0.53
C ILE A 76 8.33 -0.85 1.39
N TYR A 77 7.80 -0.91 2.61
CA TYR A 77 7.75 0.21 3.54
C TYR A 77 8.66 -0.01 4.75
N GLN A 78 9.60 0.90 5.01
CA GLN A 78 10.56 0.70 6.08
C GLN A 78 9.92 0.70 7.48
N GLY A 79 8.86 1.48 7.67
CA GLY A 79 8.15 1.59 8.95
C GLY A 79 7.26 0.41 9.27
N ASN A 80 7.28 -0.64 8.43
CA ASN A 80 6.62 -1.91 8.69
C ASN A 80 7.65 -3.04 8.57
N SER A 81 8.17 -3.50 9.71
CA SER A 81 9.17 -4.58 9.78
C SER A 81 8.68 -5.94 9.25
N ASN A 82 7.38 -6.09 9.03
CA ASN A 82 6.78 -7.28 8.41
C ASN A 82 6.58 -7.14 6.89
N ASP A 83 6.87 -5.98 6.31
CA ASP A 83 6.83 -5.80 4.87
C ASP A 83 8.05 -6.47 4.20
N TYR A 84 7.92 -6.83 2.92
CA TYR A 84 8.97 -7.56 2.21
C TYR A 84 8.81 -7.51 0.69
N ALA A 85 9.92 -7.70 -0.03
CA ALA A 85 9.88 -7.99 -1.45
C ALA A 85 10.10 -9.48 -1.72
N ALA A 86 9.13 -10.09 -2.38
CA ALA A 86 9.20 -11.44 -2.90
C ALA A 86 9.79 -11.42 -4.32
N LEU A 87 10.79 -12.27 -4.54
CA LEU A 87 11.39 -12.51 -5.84
C LEU A 87 10.68 -13.70 -6.50
N GLN A 88 10.31 -13.55 -7.76
CA GLN A 88 9.85 -14.62 -8.61
C GLN A 88 10.87 -14.91 -9.72
N ILE A 89 11.20 -16.19 -9.89
CA ILE A 89 12.11 -16.69 -10.91
C ILE A 89 11.37 -17.72 -11.76
N GLN A 90 11.51 -17.62 -13.08
CA GLN A 90 11.14 -18.66 -14.02
C GLN A 90 12.40 -19.37 -14.52
N ARG A 91 12.37 -20.70 -14.53
CA ARG A 91 13.45 -21.57 -14.98
C ARG A 91 13.09 -22.20 -16.32
N TRP A 92 14.05 -22.16 -17.23
CA TRP A 92 14.04 -22.76 -18.57
C TRP A 92 15.19 -23.76 -18.68
N GLY A 93 15.21 -24.57 -19.74
CA GLY A 93 16.21 -25.60 -19.95
C GLY A 93 15.94 -26.86 -19.13
N ASP A 94 16.99 -27.58 -18.75
CA ASP A 94 16.89 -28.73 -17.85
C ASP A 94 16.31 -28.32 -16.48
N THR A 95 15.14 -28.87 -16.16
CA THR A 95 14.46 -28.64 -14.89
C THR A 95 14.71 -29.73 -13.86
N ASN A 96 15.34 -30.85 -14.23
CA ASN A 96 15.51 -32.02 -13.37
C ASN A 96 16.73 -31.96 -12.45
N THR A 97 17.42 -30.82 -12.39
CA THR A 97 18.51 -30.56 -11.45
C THR A 97 18.08 -29.60 -10.35
N THR A 98 18.67 -29.70 -9.16
CA THR A 98 18.42 -28.72 -8.08
C THR A 98 19.39 -27.55 -8.19
N LEU A 99 18.91 -26.32 -8.01
CA LEU A 99 19.73 -25.10 -8.02
C LEU A 99 19.69 -24.41 -6.65
N THR A 100 20.80 -23.82 -6.26
CA THR A 100 20.95 -23.08 -5.01
C THR A 100 21.46 -21.68 -5.31
N LEU A 101 20.73 -20.65 -4.90
CA LEU A 101 21.14 -19.25 -5.01
C LEU A 101 21.45 -18.69 -3.62
N ASP A 102 22.68 -18.24 -3.43
CA ASP A 102 23.15 -17.60 -2.21
C ASP A 102 23.17 -16.07 -2.34
N ALA A 103 23.72 -15.38 -1.35
CA ALA A 103 23.87 -13.92 -1.42
C ALA A 103 24.73 -13.47 -2.61
N GLY A 104 25.75 -14.25 -2.98
CA GLY A 104 26.64 -13.95 -4.10
C GLY A 104 26.00 -14.15 -5.48
N SER A 105 24.86 -14.83 -5.53
CA SER A 105 24.06 -14.99 -6.75
C SER A 105 23.31 -13.70 -7.14
N PHE A 106 23.34 -12.67 -6.29
CA PHE A 106 22.66 -11.39 -6.54
C PHE A 106 23.63 -10.21 -6.44
N ALA A 107 23.66 -9.37 -7.47
CA ALA A 107 24.25 -8.04 -7.38
C ALA A 107 23.16 -7.02 -7.02
N MET A 108 23.40 -6.25 -5.97
CA MET A 108 22.49 -5.23 -5.48
C MET A 108 22.96 -3.82 -5.88
N GLY A 109 22.03 -2.99 -6.33
CA GLY A 109 22.24 -1.59 -6.69
C GLY A 109 21.04 -0.72 -6.32
N GLY A 110 20.96 0.47 -6.90
CA GLY A 110 19.96 1.49 -6.56
C GLY A 110 20.46 2.50 -5.52
N THR A 111 19.56 3.33 -4.99
CA THR A 111 19.90 4.35 -3.99
C THR A 111 19.77 3.87 -2.54
N ALA A 112 19.10 2.73 -2.32
CA ALA A 112 19.06 2.06 -1.03
C ALA A 112 20.34 1.24 -0.81
N VAL A 113 20.89 1.32 0.39
CA VAL A 113 22.13 0.66 0.78
C VAL A 113 21.83 -0.66 1.50
N SER A 114 22.36 -1.77 0.98
CA SER A 114 22.23 -3.10 1.59
C SER A 114 22.85 -3.11 3.00
N ASN A 115 22.21 -3.81 3.93
CA ASN A 115 22.49 -3.88 5.37
C ASN A 115 22.38 -2.54 6.12
N VAL A 116 21.89 -1.47 5.48
CA VAL A 116 21.55 -0.19 6.13
C VAL A 116 20.07 0.09 6.00
N ASP A 117 19.55 0.00 4.78
CA ASP A 117 18.14 0.29 4.43
C ASP A 117 17.30 -0.99 4.30
N TYR A 118 17.93 -2.11 3.91
CA TYR A 118 17.29 -3.42 3.75
C TYR A 118 18.32 -4.54 3.94
N TYR A 119 17.87 -5.78 4.09
CA TYR A 119 18.73 -6.97 4.09
C TYR A 119 18.12 -8.09 3.24
N LEU A 120 18.96 -9.03 2.81
CA LEU A 120 18.52 -10.25 2.13
C LEU A 120 18.12 -11.30 3.17
N ALA A 121 16.98 -11.95 2.96
CA ALA A 121 16.40 -12.97 3.83
C ALA A 121 16.24 -14.31 3.10
N ASN A 122 16.09 -15.38 3.88
CA ASN A 122 15.83 -16.75 3.38
C ASN A 122 16.88 -17.30 2.41
N LEU A 123 18.14 -16.88 2.56
CA LEU A 123 19.25 -17.42 1.79
C LEU A 123 19.88 -18.63 2.51
N PRO A 124 20.35 -19.66 1.76
CA PRO A 124 20.24 -19.76 0.31
C PRO A 124 18.82 -20.13 -0.16
N LEU A 125 18.42 -19.67 -1.36
CA LEU A 125 17.20 -20.12 -2.04
C LEU A 125 17.48 -21.46 -2.73
N THR A 126 16.67 -22.47 -2.44
CA THR A 126 16.75 -23.78 -3.13
C THR A 126 15.59 -23.94 -4.10
N ILE A 127 15.91 -24.03 -5.39
CA ILE A 127 14.97 -24.39 -6.47
C ILE A 127 15.13 -25.89 -6.72
N ASN A 128 14.21 -26.68 -6.16
CA ASN A 128 14.22 -28.13 -6.32
C ASN A 128 14.01 -28.54 -7.79
N ALA A 129 14.45 -29.76 -8.13
CA ALA A 129 14.16 -30.37 -9.43
C ALA A 129 12.64 -30.36 -9.74
N GLY A 130 12.30 -30.10 -11.00
CA GLY A 130 10.93 -29.97 -11.52
C GLY A 130 10.26 -28.62 -11.24
N VAL A 131 10.87 -27.72 -10.44
CA VAL A 131 10.28 -26.41 -10.14
C VAL A 131 10.61 -25.41 -11.27
N VAL A 132 9.60 -25.10 -12.08
CA VAL A 132 9.69 -24.12 -13.18
C VAL A 132 9.49 -22.68 -12.69
N ASN A 133 8.51 -22.44 -11.82
CA ASN A 133 8.22 -21.13 -11.26
C ASN A 133 8.52 -21.16 -9.76
N TYR A 134 9.49 -20.37 -9.34
CA TYR A 134 9.92 -20.28 -7.95
C TYR A 134 9.59 -18.89 -7.40
N SER A 135 9.07 -18.82 -6.18
CA SER A 135 8.75 -17.56 -5.51
C SER A 135 9.17 -17.65 -4.05
N ASN A 136 9.94 -16.68 -3.56
CA ASN A 136 10.28 -16.59 -2.15
C ASN A 136 10.47 -15.13 -1.71
N VAL A 137 10.28 -14.88 -0.41
CA VAL A 137 10.66 -13.60 0.20
C VAL A 137 12.19 -13.52 0.18
N LEU A 138 12.72 -12.45 -0.42
CA LEU A 138 14.17 -12.26 -0.53
C LEU A 138 14.65 -10.97 0.14
N ILE A 139 13.87 -9.89 0.12
CA ILE A 139 14.30 -8.59 0.65
C ILE A 139 13.37 -8.17 1.77
N LYS A 140 13.95 -7.74 2.90
CA LYS A 140 13.20 -7.14 4.01
C LYS A 140 13.76 -5.76 4.35
N PRO A 141 12.91 -4.78 4.67
CA PRO A 141 13.36 -3.46 5.04
C PRO A 141 14.01 -3.45 6.43
N ILE A 142 14.85 -2.45 6.69
CA ILE A 142 15.36 -2.10 8.01
C ILE A 142 14.76 -0.76 8.40
N ASP A 143 14.10 -0.70 9.56
CA ASP A 143 13.67 0.57 10.14
C ASP A 143 14.85 1.23 10.86
N SER A 144 15.68 1.94 10.11
CA SER A 144 16.93 2.55 10.60
C SER A 144 16.97 4.08 10.43
N SER A 145 15.91 4.68 9.89
CA SER A 145 15.93 6.09 9.48
C SER A 145 14.63 6.82 9.81
N THR A 146 14.71 8.10 10.15
CA THR A 146 13.56 9.01 10.22
C THR A 146 13.37 9.80 8.93
N ALA A 147 14.19 9.53 7.89
CA ALA A 147 14.07 10.21 6.61
C ALA A 147 12.72 9.90 5.95
N VAL A 148 12.21 10.87 5.19
CA VAL A 148 10.99 10.76 4.40
C VAL A 148 11.35 10.73 2.93
N GLY A 149 10.68 9.90 2.14
CA GLY A 149 10.88 9.80 0.71
C GLY A 149 11.00 8.35 0.25
N ASN A 150 11.60 8.15 -0.92
CA ASN A 150 11.76 6.84 -1.53
C ASN A 150 13.23 6.59 -1.88
N LYS A 151 13.67 5.35 -1.69
CA LYS A 151 14.93 4.83 -2.23
C LYS A 151 14.64 3.69 -3.21
N SER A 152 15.48 3.52 -4.22
CA SER A 152 15.37 2.40 -5.15
C SER A 152 16.28 1.25 -4.72
N ILE A 153 15.80 0.04 -4.88
CA ILE A 153 16.57 -1.20 -4.79
C ILE A 153 16.57 -1.81 -6.19
N GLN A 154 17.74 -2.03 -6.76
CA GLN A 154 17.91 -2.78 -8.00
C GLN A 154 18.55 -4.12 -7.67
N LEU A 155 17.91 -5.21 -8.06
CA LEU A 155 18.41 -6.56 -7.92
C LEU A 155 18.80 -7.08 -9.30
N THR A 156 19.99 -7.64 -9.41
CA THR A 156 20.48 -8.32 -10.61
C THR A 156 20.84 -9.77 -10.26
N ASN A 157 20.16 -10.75 -10.84
CA ASN A 157 20.55 -12.16 -10.74
C ASN A 157 21.82 -12.42 -11.56
N LEU A 158 22.81 -13.08 -10.98
CA LEU A 158 24.10 -13.38 -11.62
C LEU A 158 24.12 -14.84 -12.07
N ALA A 159 24.82 -15.13 -13.17
CA ALA A 159 25.07 -16.52 -13.56
C ALA A 159 25.92 -17.22 -12.49
N GLY A 160 25.67 -18.51 -12.29
CA GLY A 160 26.37 -19.33 -11.30
C GLY A 160 26.77 -20.68 -11.86
N THR A 161 27.32 -21.54 -11.00
CA THR A 161 27.64 -22.90 -11.41
C THR A 161 26.36 -23.67 -11.73
N GLY A 162 26.27 -24.22 -12.94
CA GLY A 162 25.16 -25.06 -13.37
C GLY A 162 23.89 -24.30 -13.81
N TYR A 163 23.93 -22.97 -13.93
CA TYR A 163 22.84 -22.20 -14.52
C TYR A 163 23.31 -20.90 -15.18
N THR A 164 22.57 -20.45 -16.19
CA THR A 164 22.73 -19.14 -16.83
C THR A 164 21.59 -18.21 -16.42
N VAL A 165 21.70 -16.92 -16.76
CA VAL A 165 20.65 -15.92 -16.49
C VAL A 165 20.33 -15.11 -17.73
N THR A 166 19.07 -14.73 -17.89
CA THR A 166 18.60 -13.71 -18.85
C THR A 166 17.41 -12.97 -18.24
N ASN A 167 17.10 -11.75 -18.69
CA ASN A 167 16.11 -10.86 -18.04
C ASN A 167 16.32 -10.83 -16.51
N ASN A 168 17.56 -10.51 -16.13
CA ASN A 168 18.08 -10.78 -14.80
C ASN A 168 18.02 -9.57 -13.88
N THR A 169 17.37 -8.46 -14.27
CA THR A 169 17.25 -7.26 -13.42
C THR A 169 15.81 -7.00 -13.01
N ALA A 170 15.61 -6.57 -11.77
CA ALA A 170 14.32 -6.11 -11.25
C ALA A 170 14.52 -4.99 -10.24
N THR A 171 13.50 -4.16 -10.06
CA THR A 171 13.55 -3.03 -9.13
C THR A 171 12.43 -3.08 -8.11
N SER A 172 12.72 -2.58 -6.91
CA SER A 172 11.77 -2.35 -5.84
C SER A 172 11.98 -0.96 -5.27
N THR A 173 10.91 -0.32 -4.79
CA THR A 173 10.98 0.97 -4.12
C THR A 173 10.87 0.75 -2.62
N LEU A 174 11.87 1.19 -1.86
CA LEU A 174 11.78 1.31 -0.42
C LEU A 174 11.21 2.68 -0.06
N THR A 175 9.98 2.72 0.40
CA THR A 175 9.38 3.93 0.97
C THR A 175 9.86 4.08 2.40
N LEU A 176 10.58 5.18 2.65
CA LEU A 176 11.05 5.57 3.97
C LEU A 176 9.87 6.14 4.77
N ASN A 177 9.99 6.19 6.09
CA ASN A 177 8.90 6.50 7.03
C ASN A 177 7.98 7.62 6.49
N SER A 178 6.75 7.22 6.17
CA SER A 178 5.68 8.05 5.65
C SER A 178 4.63 8.19 6.73
N VAL A 179 4.76 9.22 7.57
CA VAL A 179 3.72 10.22 7.87
C VAL A 179 4.48 11.38 8.54
N PRO A 180 4.79 12.49 7.84
CA PRO A 180 5.18 13.72 8.53
C PRO A 180 4.10 14.02 9.59
N PRO A 181 4.45 14.39 10.83
CA PRO A 181 3.46 14.75 11.83
C PRO A 181 2.43 15.67 11.19
N GLY A 182 1.14 15.31 11.29
CA GLY A 182 0.09 16.14 10.70
C GLY A 182 0.27 17.56 11.19
N THR A 183 0.27 18.54 10.28
CA THR A 183 0.37 19.93 10.68
C THR A 183 -0.79 20.23 11.61
N VAL A 184 -0.49 20.49 12.89
CA VAL A 184 -1.48 20.98 13.85
C VAL A 184 -1.90 22.36 13.33
N LEU A 185 -3.04 22.41 12.63
CA LEU A 185 -3.58 23.66 12.10
C LEU A 185 -4.00 24.60 13.22
N TYR A 186 -4.39 24.02 14.36
CA TYR A 186 -4.77 24.71 15.57
C TYR A 186 -4.73 23.78 16.78
N SER A 187 -4.25 24.30 17.89
CA SER A 187 -4.28 23.69 19.22
C SER A 187 -4.47 24.80 20.24
N ASP A 188 -5.29 24.57 21.26
CA ASP A 188 -5.37 25.45 22.42
C ASP A 188 -4.93 24.66 23.66
N ASN A 189 -3.96 25.20 24.39
CA ASN A 189 -3.47 24.60 25.63
C ASN A 189 -4.10 25.39 26.77
N PHE A 190 -5.26 24.92 27.24
CA PHE A 190 -6.09 25.57 28.26
C PHE A 190 -5.36 25.88 29.59
N GLU A 191 -4.12 25.41 29.74
CA GLU A 191 -3.18 25.81 30.81
C GLU A 191 -2.75 27.27 30.76
N PHE A 192 -2.55 27.83 29.57
CA PHE A 192 -1.96 29.17 29.38
C PHE A 192 -2.93 30.21 28.82
N ASP A 193 -4.06 29.77 28.26
CA ASP A 193 -5.15 30.66 27.81
C ASP A 193 -6.52 30.19 28.34
N PRO A 194 -6.81 30.38 29.64
CA PRO A 194 -8.12 30.07 30.20
C PRO A 194 -9.19 31.09 29.79
N SER A 195 -8.84 32.14 29.05
CA SER A 195 -9.77 33.23 28.72
C SER A 195 -10.67 32.89 27.53
N GLY A 196 -10.28 31.89 26.73
CA GLY A 196 -11.01 31.54 25.52
C GLY A 196 -10.94 32.60 24.43
N THR A 197 -9.98 33.54 24.50
CA THR A 197 -9.91 34.68 23.56
C THR A 197 -9.68 34.29 22.10
N ASN A 198 -9.30 33.03 21.84
CA ASN A 198 -9.19 32.44 20.51
C ASN A 198 -10.52 31.90 19.96
N TRP A 199 -11.59 31.93 20.78
CA TRP A 199 -12.87 31.32 20.50
C TRP A 199 -13.96 32.37 20.46
N ASP A 200 -14.75 32.32 19.39
CA ASP A 200 -16.03 33.01 19.36
C ASP A 200 -17.10 32.00 19.85
N VAL A 201 -17.83 32.39 20.90
CA VAL A 201 -18.94 31.60 21.45
C VAL A 201 -20.24 32.10 20.85
N PHE A 202 -20.95 31.23 20.12
CA PHE A 202 -22.24 31.58 19.54
C PHE A 202 -23.38 30.93 20.33
N PHE A 203 -24.40 31.74 20.62
CA PHE A 203 -25.67 31.29 21.16
C PHE A 203 -26.80 31.67 20.20
N GLY A 204 -27.66 30.71 19.90
CA GLY A 204 -28.82 30.90 19.03
C GLY A 204 -30.08 30.43 19.74
N THR A 205 -31.02 31.34 19.96
CA THR A 205 -32.36 31.03 20.47
C THR A 205 -33.42 31.44 19.47
N LEU A 206 -34.44 30.59 19.29
CA LEU A 206 -35.58 30.87 18.41
C LEU A 206 -36.59 31.84 19.03
N SER A 207 -36.49 32.12 20.33
CA SER A 207 -37.46 32.93 21.09
C SER A 207 -36.93 34.29 21.52
N GLY A 208 -35.72 34.69 21.09
CA GLY A 208 -35.11 35.97 21.49
C GLY A 208 -34.78 36.07 22.99
N GLY A 209 -34.67 34.92 23.68
CA GLY A 209 -34.32 34.85 25.09
C GLY A 209 -32.90 35.31 25.41
N ALA A 210 -32.67 35.62 26.68
CA ALA A 210 -31.33 35.90 27.21
C ALA A 210 -30.42 34.66 27.10
N ASP A 211 -29.12 34.88 27.08
CA ASP A 211 -28.11 33.83 27.08
C ASP A 211 -28.35 32.85 28.23
N ASP A 212 -28.73 31.62 27.88
CA ASP A 212 -28.98 30.54 28.84
C ASP A 212 -27.94 29.43 28.68
N TYR A 213 -26.69 29.81 28.88
CA TYR A 213 -25.55 28.91 28.82
C TYR A 213 -24.46 29.32 29.80
N THR A 214 -23.49 28.44 29.97
CA THR A 214 -22.21 28.78 30.60
C THR A 214 -21.12 28.13 29.78
N VAL A 215 -20.11 28.93 29.42
CA VAL A 215 -18.87 28.44 28.82
C VAL A 215 -17.73 28.95 29.68
N VAL A 216 -16.85 28.05 30.12
CA VAL A 216 -15.63 28.38 30.86
C VAL A 216 -14.48 27.68 30.19
N PHE A 217 -13.52 28.44 29.68
CA PHE A 217 -12.26 27.91 29.18
C PHE A 217 -11.27 27.75 30.35
N GLY A 218 -10.41 26.72 30.30
CA GLY A 218 -9.46 26.44 31.39
C GLY A 218 -10.11 26.03 32.72
N TYR A 219 -11.32 25.47 32.69
CA TYR A 219 -12.01 24.97 33.87
C TYR A 219 -11.26 23.78 34.48
N ASP A 220 -10.97 23.85 35.78
CA ASP A 220 -10.26 22.81 36.54
C ASP A 220 -11.24 21.77 37.11
N TYR A 221 -11.24 20.59 36.49
CA TYR A 221 -12.12 19.49 36.85
C TYR A 221 -11.68 18.70 38.10
N THR A 222 -10.59 19.08 38.77
CA THR A 222 -10.24 18.55 40.10
C THR A 222 -11.18 19.08 41.19
N SER A 223 -11.76 20.26 40.98
CA SER A 223 -12.53 20.98 41.98
C SER A 223 -14.01 20.57 42.08
N GLY A 224 -14.53 19.80 41.12
CA GLY A 224 -15.88 19.22 41.11
C GLY A 224 -17.05 20.19 41.31
N SER A 225 -16.81 21.51 41.30
CA SER A 225 -17.72 22.49 41.90
C SER A 225 -18.91 22.88 41.01
N VAL A 226 -18.97 22.39 39.77
CA VAL A 226 -20.07 22.68 38.84
C VAL A 226 -20.62 21.38 38.22
N GLY A 227 -21.89 21.07 38.51
CA GLY A 227 -22.64 20.02 37.79
C GLY A 227 -22.56 18.58 38.31
N ASN A 228 -22.15 18.34 39.57
CA ASN A 228 -22.11 17.00 40.18
C ASN A 228 -21.25 15.98 39.40
N LEU A 229 -20.21 16.47 38.72
CA LEU A 229 -19.28 15.64 37.96
C LEU A 229 -18.20 15.08 38.90
N SER A 230 -17.96 13.77 38.81
CA SER A 230 -16.80 13.15 39.45
C SER A 230 -15.50 13.73 38.89
N THR A 231 -14.44 13.75 39.70
CA THR A 231 -13.10 14.15 39.26
C THR A 231 -12.69 13.35 38.01
N ILE A 232 -12.24 14.05 36.97
CA ILE A 232 -11.71 13.38 35.77
C ILE A 232 -10.19 13.18 35.89
N PRO A 233 -9.62 12.13 35.28
CA PRO A 233 -8.17 11.95 35.23
C PRO A 233 -7.45 13.10 34.50
N PRO A 234 -6.14 13.31 34.77
CA PRO A 234 -5.34 14.30 34.06
C PRO A 234 -5.40 14.18 32.54
N ALA A 235 -5.30 15.31 31.84
CA ALA A 235 -5.31 15.32 30.38
C ALA A 235 -4.15 14.46 29.82
N PRO A 236 -4.35 13.65 28.75
CA PRO A 236 -3.35 12.73 28.21
C PRO A 236 -1.99 13.35 27.80
N HIS A 237 -1.93 14.68 27.70
CA HIS A 237 -0.73 15.44 27.35
C HIS A 237 -0.38 16.52 28.37
N SER A 238 -0.99 16.49 29.56
CA SER A 238 -0.62 17.40 30.62
C SER A 238 0.82 17.12 31.06
N THR A 239 1.66 18.16 31.04
CA THR A 239 3.03 18.10 31.55
C THR A 239 3.10 18.30 33.07
N THR A 240 1.99 18.70 33.69
CA THR A 240 1.87 19.07 35.11
C THR A 240 0.82 18.23 35.86
N GLY A 241 0.11 17.33 35.17
CA GLY A 241 -0.97 16.53 35.75
C GLY A 241 -2.29 17.27 35.93
N ASP A 242 -2.47 18.40 35.23
CA ASP A 242 -3.70 19.19 35.25
C ASP A 242 -4.91 18.43 34.68
N THR A 243 -6.09 18.95 34.99
CA THR A 243 -7.37 18.48 34.43
C THR A 243 -8.07 19.59 33.65
N LYS A 244 -7.37 20.64 33.22
CA LYS A 244 -8.07 21.82 32.70
C LYS A 244 -8.67 21.55 31.33
N GLY A 245 -9.84 22.14 31.10
CA GLY A 245 -10.51 22.00 29.83
C GLY A 245 -11.61 23.02 29.62
N LEU A 246 -12.40 22.78 28.57
CA LEU A 246 -13.60 23.52 28.29
C LEU A 246 -14.76 22.94 29.12
N TYR A 247 -15.43 23.79 29.91
CA TYR A 247 -16.67 23.46 30.60
C TYR A 247 -17.83 24.19 29.92
N MET A 248 -18.88 23.44 29.56
CA MET A 248 -20.07 23.99 28.90
C MET A 248 -21.35 23.41 29.48
N THR A 249 -22.32 24.27 29.72
CA THR A 249 -23.71 23.90 30.01
C THR A 249 -24.64 24.76 29.18
N VAL A 250 -25.76 24.19 28.77
CA VAL A 250 -26.86 24.90 28.13
C VAL A 250 -28.11 24.74 28.97
N ASN A 251 -29.08 25.63 28.79
CA ASN A 251 -30.42 25.50 29.35
C ASN A 251 -30.43 25.43 30.90
N LYS A 252 -29.86 26.45 31.54
CA LYS A 252 -29.69 26.53 33.00
C LYS A 252 -30.90 27.14 33.73
N ASN A 253 -31.75 27.90 33.04
CA ASN A 253 -32.77 28.72 33.68
C ASN A 253 -34.21 28.26 33.44
N ASP A 254 -34.44 27.21 32.65
CA ASP A 254 -35.76 26.59 32.51
C ASP A 254 -35.91 25.31 33.34
N GLY A 255 -37.07 25.15 33.99
CA GLY A 255 -37.41 23.95 34.75
C GLY A 255 -38.12 22.88 33.91
N VAL A 256 -38.07 22.99 32.58
CA VAL A 256 -38.91 22.20 31.67
C VAL A 256 -38.03 21.58 30.58
N GLY A 257 -37.73 20.28 30.72
CA GLY A 257 -36.81 19.54 29.84
C GLY A 257 -37.24 19.34 28.37
N VAL A 258 -38.02 20.25 27.79
CA VAL A 258 -38.54 20.15 26.40
C VAL A 258 -38.30 21.41 25.56
N SER A 259 -37.13 22.04 25.67
CA SER A 259 -36.60 22.91 24.59
C SER A 259 -35.08 22.84 24.46
N ALA A 260 -34.51 21.63 24.52
CA ALA A 260 -33.12 21.40 24.14
C ALA A 260 -32.98 21.27 22.60
N VAL A 261 -33.22 22.34 21.84
CA VAL A 261 -32.80 22.40 20.42
C VAL A 261 -32.37 23.82 20.04
N SER A 262 -31.08 24.12 20.17
CA SER A 262 -30.24 24.67 19.10
C SER A 262 -28.82 24.90 19.61
N GLY A 263 -27.85 24.31 18.91
CA GLY A 263 -26.49 24.08 19.40
C GLY A 263 -25.70 25.35 19.69
N SER A 264 -24.94 25.33 20.78
CA SER A 264 -23.78 26.19 20.96
C SER A 264 -22.68 25.75 19.98
N GLU A 265 -22.36 26.59 19.00
CA GLU A 265 -21.26 26.33 18.07
C GLU A 265 -20.03 27.14 18.53
N LEU A 266 -18.88 26.46 18.62
CA LEU A 266 -17.59 27.10 18.85
C LEU A 266 -16.88 27.25 17.51
N ARG A 267 -16.48 28.48 17.17
CA ARG A 267 -15.63 28.74 16.00
C ARG A 267 -14.35 29.42 16.43
N THR A 268 -13.26 29.05 15.77
CA THR A 268 -11.97 29.72 15.93
C THR A 268 -12.07 31.14 15.38
N ASN A 269 -11.56 32.15 16.11
CA ASN A 269 -11.51 33.52 15.62
C ASN A 269 -10.30 33.71 14.67
N PRO A 270 -10.48 33.75 13.33
CA PRO A 270 -9.36 33.68 12.38
C PRO A 270 -8.58 35.00 12.28
N GLY A 271 -9.07 36.08 12.89
CA GLY A 271 -8.51 37.43 12.77
C GLY A 271 -7.25 37.66 13.59
N ARG A 272 -6.88 36.75 14.50
CA ARG A 272 -5.78 36.94 15.46
C ARG A 272 -4.69 35.87 15.43
N SER A 273 -4.88 34.77 14.70
CA SER A 273 -3.97 33.61 14.69
C SER A 273 -3.09 33.48 13.44
N ARG A 274 -3.08 34.44 12.52
CA ARG A 274 -2.22 34.40 11.32
C ARG A 274 -0.99 35.32 11.42
N PRO A 275 0.25 34.77 11.36
CA PRO A 275 1.44 35.58 11.10
C PRO A 275 1.30 36.33 9.77
N ILE A 276 1.71 37.59 9.74
CA ILE A 276 1.54 38.55 8.63
C ILE A 276 2.12 38.07 7.29
N GLN A 277 3.01 37.06 7.28
CA GLN A 277 3.73 36.60 6.08
C GLN A 277 2.89 35.80 5.06
N GLU A 278 1.79 35.16 5.44
CA GLU A 278 1.00 34.35 4.50
C GLU A 278 -0.04 35.15 3.70
N ARG A 279 -0.27 36.43 4.02
CA ARG A 279 -1.20 37.28 3.24
C ARG A 279 -0.76 37.49 1.79
N ASN A 280 0.53 37.34 1.47
CA ASN A 280 1.10 37.74 0.18
C ASN A 280 1.48 36.58 -0.77
N ARG A 281 1.32 35.31 -0.37
CA ARG A 281 1.68 34.16 -1.24
C ARG A 281 0.54 33.57 -2.06
N ALA A 282 -0.72 33.84 -1.72
CA ALA A 282 -1.87 33.32 -2.47
C ALA A 282 -2.27 34.15 -3.71
N LEU A 283 -1.62 35.30 -3.96
CA LEU A 283 -2.03 36.25 -5.02
C LEU A 283 -0.97 36.52 -6.10
N ARG A 284 0.13 35.76 -6.16
CA ARG A 284 1.09 35.88 -7.26
C ARG A 284 1.36 34.53 -7.88
N HIS A 285 0.51 34.16 -8.83
CA HIS A 285 0.91 33.54 -10.10
C HIS A 285 -0.35 33.38 -10.96
N GLN A 286 -0.51 34.25 -11.96
CA GLN A 286 -0.94 33.98 -13.35
C GLN A 286 -1.38 35.31 -14.01
N PRO A 287 -0.88 35.65 -15.22
CA PRO A 287 -1.24 36.88 -15.90
C PRO A 287 -2.43 36.70 -16.85
N LEU A 288 -3.00 37.84 -17.25
CA LEU A 288 -3.85 38.12 -18.43
C LEU A 288 -5.38 38.21 -18.23
N ARG A 289 -5.81 39.47 -18.38
CA ARG A 289 -6.88 40.00 -19.26
C ARG A 289 -8.35 39.78 -18.89
N HIS A 290 -8.99 40.94 -18.91
CA HIS A 290 -10.39 41.23 -19.22
C HIS A 290 -11.46 40.76 -18.23
N GLN A 291 -11.91 41.79 -17.50
CA GLN A 291 -13.17 41.96 -16.82
C GLN A 291 -14.35 41.64 -17.75
N ASP A 292 -15.21 40.69 -17.36
CA ASP A 292 -16.67 40.75 -17.56
C ASP A 292 -17.43 39.66 -16.75
N GLN A 293 -18.42 40.15 -15.98
CA GLN A 293 -19.69 39.57 -15.52
C GLN A 293 -19.81 38.29 -14.64
N LEU A 294 -20.18 38.54 -13.36
CA LEU A 294 -21.22 37.93 -12.49
C LEU A 294 -21.50 36.41 -12.44
N ASP A 295 -21.38 35.81 -11.23
CA ASP A 295 -22.40 34.92 -10.61
C ASP A 295 -22.16 34.75 -9.08
N PRO A 296 -23.13 35.02 -8.18
CA PRO A 296 -22.99 34.85 -6.74
C PRO A 296 -23.46 33.46 -6.26
N GLN A 297 -22.60 32.44 -6.28
CA GLN A 297 -22.81 31.21 -5.49
C GLN A 297 -21.50 30.63 -4.93
N LEU A 298 -21.11 31.07 -3.74
CA LEU A 298 -20.19 30.32 -2.89
C LEU A 298 -20.97 29.73 -1.71
N ARG A 299 -21.43 28.48 -1.89
CA ARG A 299 -22.00 27.65 -0.83
C ARG A 299 -20.89 27.16 0.10
N GLY A 300 -21.11 27.32 1.40
CA GLY A 300 -20.19 26.93 2.47
C GLY A 300 -19.85 25.43 2.47
N GLY A 301 -18.58 25.14 2.71
CA GLY A 301 -18.13 23.79 3.06
C GLY A 301 -18.52 23.47 4.50
N TYR A 302 -19.22 22.36 4.69
CA TYR A 302 -19.55 21.82 6.02
C TYR A 302 -18.34 21.10 6.61
N TRP A 303 -17.98 21.45 7.85
CA TRP A 303 -16.97 20.77 8.65
C TRP A 303 -17.68 19.84 9.64
N HIS A 304 -17.26 18.58 9.72
CA HIS A 304 -17.68 17.70 10.81
C HIS A 304 -16.67 17.81 11.94
N ALA A 305 -17.11 18.31 13.10
CA ALA A 305 -16.34 18.22 14.33
C ALA A 305 -16.57 16.84 14.95
N GLN A 306 -15.52 16.04 15.08
CA GLN A 306 -15.54 14.87 15.94
C GLN A 306 -14.87 15.25 17.26
N VAL A 307 -15.65 15.28 18.34
CA VAL A 307 -15.11 15.47 19.69
C VAL A 307 -14.50 14.14 20.11
N ARG A 308 -13.18 14.09 20.26
CA ARG A 308 -12.49 13.00 20.97
C ARG A 308 -11.80 13.61 22.18
N LEU A 309 -11.91 12.92 23.32
CA LEU A 309 -11.38 13.36 24.61
C LEU A 309 -9.99 14.00 24.46
N GLY A 310 -9.91 15.29 24.81
CA GLY A 310 -8.69 16.11 24.78
C GLY A 310 -8.51 17.02 23.55
N TRP A 311 -9.28 16.88 22.46
CA TRP A 311 -9.13 17.73 21.27
C TRP A 311 -10.44 17.92 20.49
N VAL A 312 -10.66 19.12 19.94
CA VAL A 312 -11.56 19.32 18.80
C VAL A 312 -10.70 19.28 17.54
N VAL A 313 -10.75 18.17 16.79
CA VAL A 313 -10.02 18.06 15.53
C VAL A 313 -10.97 18.44 14.39
N LEU A 314 -10.70 19.57 13.72
CA LEU A 314 -11.34 19.91 12.45
C LEU A 314 -10.50 19.34 11.30
N GLN A 315 -10.97 18.25 10.70
CA GLN A 315 -10.32 17.64 9.53
C GLN A 315 -10.94 18.17 8.23
N SER A 316 -10.08 18.59 7.31
CA SER A 316 -10.45 18.87 5.93
C SER A 316 -10.52 17.55 5.16
N ARG A 317 -11.72 17.14 4.72
CA ARG A 317 -11.82 16.10 3.68
C ARG A 317 -11.50 16.75 2.34
N GLY A 318 -10.28 16.57 1.86
CA GLY A 318 -9.93 16.88 0.47
C GLY A 318 -10.81 16.04 -0.48
N ARG A 319 -11.72 16.68 -1.22
CA ARG A 319 -12.35 16.07 -2.39
C ARG A 319 -11.26 15.89 -3.46
N ARG A 320 -11.05 14.67 -3.95
CA ARG A 320 -10.34 14.43 -5.21
C ARG A 320 -11.15 15.10 -6.33
N ILE A 321 -10.59 16.16 -6.91
CA ILE A 321 -11.08 16.71 -8.17
C ILE A 321 -10.47 15.83 -9.27
N HIS A 322 -11.28 15.02 -9.95
CA HIS A 322 -10.92 14.51 -11.27
C HIS A 322 -11.24 15.62 -12.27
N TYR A 323 -10.23 16.09 -13.00
CA TYR A 323 -10.46 16.78 -14.26
C TYR A 323 -10.46 15.72 -15.38
N PRO A 324 -11.28 15.90 -16.43
CA PRO A 324 -11.37 14.98 -17.57
C PRO A 324 -10.04 14.87 -18.34
#